data_AF-A0A2V9RQP1-F1
#
_entry.id   AF-A0A2V9RQP1-F1
#
_cell.length_a   1.000
_cell.length_b   1.000
_cell.length_c   1.000
_cell.angle_alpha   90.00
_cell.angle_beta   90.00
_cell.angle_gamma   90.00
#
_symmetry.space_group_name_H-M   'P 1'
#
loop_
_entity.id
_entity.type
_entity.pdbx_description
1 polymer ?
#
loop_
_entity_poly.entity_id
_entity_poly.type
_entity_poly.pdbx_seq_one_letter_code
_entity_poly.pdbx_strand_id
1 'polypeptide(L)' 'MADVQKDWRELCNAAIAAKDTDELLRIVNELNATLEREEKARRKLFNGGKVSEFRNNSESGLKD' A
#
# COMPACT_ATOMS: atom_id res chain seq x y z
N MET A 1 11.94 -0.36 -20.77
CA MET A 1 12.74 -0.71 -19.57
C MET A 1 11.78 -0.61 -18.41
N ALA A 2 11.38 -1.74 -17.83
CA ALA A 2 10.43 -1.73 -16.72
C ALA A 2 11.10 -1.02 -15.54
N ASP A 3 10.45 0.03 -15.05
CA ASP A 3 10.77 0.69 -13.79
C ASP A 3 10.69 -0.37 -12.69
N VAL A 4 11.83 -0.99 -12.37
CA VAL A 4 11.93 -1.91 -11.25
C VAL A 4 11.80 -1.03 -10.01
N GLN A 5 10.57 -0.92 -9.51
CA GLN A 5 10.32 -0.28 -8.22
C GLN A 5 11.27 -0.89 -7.21
N LYS A 6 12.20 -0.08 -6.70
CA LYS A 6 13.15 -0.52 -5.68
C LYS A 6 12.37 -0.99 -4.46
N ASP A 7 12.72 -2.16 -3.96
CA ASP A 7 12.10 -2.67 -2.74
C ASP A 7 12.49 -1.78 -1.56
N TRP A 8 11.59 -1.63 -0.57
CA TRP A 8 11.88 -0.81 0.62
C TRP A 8 13.16 -1.25 1.33
N ARG A 9 13.55 -2.54 1.22
CA ARG A 9 14.81 -3.06 1.75
C ARG A 9 16.03 -2.47 1.05
N GLU A 10 15.95 -2.28 -0.26
CA GLU A 10 17.04 -1.67 -1.03
C GLU A 10 17.22 -0.20 -0.66
N LEU A 11 16.11 0.51 -0.41
CA LEU A 11 16.12 1.89 0.05
C LEU A 11 16.70 2.02 1.46
N CYS A 12 16.39 1.08 2.36
CA CYS A 12 17.03 1.02 3.68
C CYS A 12 18.55 0.81 3.58
N ASN A 13 19.00 -0.10 2.70
CA ASN A 13 20.42 -0.33 2.48
C ASN A 13 21.11 0.91 1.88
N ALA A 14 20.45 1.58 0.94
CA ALA A 14 20.94 2.83 0.35
C ALA A 14 21.04 3.94 1.40
N ALA A 15 20.07 4.05 2.31
CA ALA A 15 20.08 5.06 3.38
C ALA A 15 21.27 4.85 4.33
N ILE A 16 21.60 3.59 4.64
CA ILE A 16 22.79 3.24 5.45
C ILE A 16 24.09 3.61 4.71
N ALA A 17 24.11 3.45 3.39
CA ALA A 17 25.27 3.73 2.55
C ALA A 17 25.42 5.21 2.14
N ALA A 18 24.44 6.07 2.45
CA ALA A 18 24.41 7.47 2.05
C ALA A 18 25.62 8.22 2.61
N LYS A 19 26.29 8.98 1.75
CA LYS A 19 27.54 9.67 2.09
C LYS A 19 27.32 11.10 2.57
N ASP A 20 26.16 11.66 2.26
CA ASP A 20 25.79 13.01 2.64
C ASP A 20 24.30 13.12 2.96
N THR A 21 23.96 14.24 3.60
CA THR A 21 22.62 14.48 4.12
C THR A 21 21.59 14.71 3.01
N ASP A 22 21.99 15.24 1.85
CA ASP A 22 21.07 15.46 0.72
C ASP A 22 20.70 14.12 0.07
N GLU A 23 21.69 13.25 -0.14
CA GLU A 23 21.50 11.88 -0.59
C GLU A 23 20.60 11.09 0.37
N LEU A 24 20.87 11.17 1.68
CA LEU A 24 20.04 10.53 2.69
C LEU A 24 18.59 11.04 2.64
N LEU A 25 18.39 12.35 2.50
CA LEU A 25 17.05 12.95 2.44
C LEU A 25 16.27 12.46 1.21
N ARG A 26 16.94 12.34 0.05
CA ARG A 26 16.32 11.79 -1.17
C ARG A 26 15.87 10.35 -0.97
N ILE A 27 16.74 9.52 -0.38
CA ILE A 27 16.45 8.10 -0.15
C ILE A 27 15.31 7.94 0.86
N VAL A 28 15.30 8.72 1.95
CA VAL A 28 14.23 8.68 2.96
C VAL A 28 12.89 9.11 2.37
N ASN A 29 12.87 10.13 1.49
CA ASN A 29 11.65 10.52 0.79
C ASN A 29 11.12 9.42 -0.14
N GLU A 30 12.00 8.75 -0.89
CA GLU A 30 11.65 7.62 -1.76
C GLU A 30 11.14 6.42 -0.94
N LEU A 31 11.76 6.15 0.21
CA LEU A 31 11.33 5.11 1.15
C LEU A 31 9.94 5.39 1.71
N ASN A 32 9.66 6.63 2.12
CA ASN A 32 8.37 7.00 2.68
C ASN A 32 7.24 6.80 1.65
N ALA A 33 7.44 7.27 0.41
CA ALA A 33 6.49 7.08 -0.67
C ALA A 33 6.22 5.58 -0.98
N THR A 34 7.27 4.76 -0.90
CA THR A 34 7.19 3.30 -1.10
C THR A 34 6.36 2.64 -0.01
N LEU A 35 6.61 2.99 1.25
CA LEU A 35 5.86 2.47 2.40
C LEU A 35 4.40 2.92 2.41
N GLU A 36 4.10 4.16 2.03
CA GLU A 36 2.72 4.65 1.88
C GLU A 36 1.95 3.86 0.81
N ARG A 37 2.61 3.52 -0.31
CA ARG A 37 2.01 2.70 -1.37
C ARG A 37 1.70 1.28 -0.86
N GLU A 38 2.64 0.65 -0.17
CA GLU A 38 2.48 -0.67 0.46
C GLU A 38 1.35 -0.67 1.49
N GLU A 39 1.30 0.34 2.37
CA GLU A 39 0.25 0.46 3.39
C GLU A 39 -1.12 0.66 2.74
N LYS A 40 -1.22 1.48 1.70
CA LYS A 40 -2.45 1.68 0.94
C LYS A 40 -2.90 0.41 0.22
N ALA A 41 -1.97 -0.37 -0.32
CA ALA A 41 -2.25 -1.67 -0.92
C ALA A 41 -2.78 -2.66 0.14
N ARG A 42 -2.13 -2.75 1.30
CA ARG A 42 -2.57 -3.58 2.44
C ARG A 42 -3.95 -3.17 2.94
N ARG A 43 -4.23 -1.87 3.08
CA ARG A 43 -5.56 -1.36 3.46
C ARG A 43 -6.62 -1.70 2.42
N LYS A 44 -6.32 -1.59 1.12
CA LYS A 44 -7.26 -1.99 0.06
C LYS A 44 -7.57 -3.49 0.09
N LEU A 45 -6.58 -4.34 0.34
CA LEU A 45 -6.77 -5.79 0.48
C LEU A 45 -7.59 -6.12 1.74
N PHE A 46 -7.30 -5.46 2.85
CA PHE A 46 -7.97 -5.69 4.13
C PHE A 46 -9.40 -5.15 4.17
N ASN A 47 -9.67 -3.98 3.57
CA ASN A 47 -11.01 -3.43 3.42
C ASN A 47 -11.80 -4.09 2.27
N GLY A 48 -11.12 -4.62 1.25
CA GLY A 48 -11.71 -5.39 0.16
C GLY A 48 -12.23 -6.77 0.58
N GLY A 49 -11.80 -7.28 1.74
CA GLY A 49 -12.30 -8.54 2.33
C GLY A 49 -13.51 -8.40 3.25
N LYS A 50 -14.06 -7.18 3.48
CA LYS A 50 -15.20 -6.94 4.39
C LYS A 50 -16.50 -6.48 3.71
N VAL A 51 -16.59 -6.49 2.38
CA VAL A 51 -17.84 -6.15 1.65
C VAL A 51 -18.17 -7.27 0.67
N SER A 52 -18.40 -8.48 1.18
CA SER A 52 -18.97 -9.59 0.41
C SER A 52 -19.80 -10.51 1.30
N GLU A 53 -20.55 -9.96 2.24
CA GLU A 53 -21.64 -10.69 2.89
C GLU A 53 -22.64 -9.65 3.42
N PHE A 54 -23.93 -9.96 3.43
CA PHE A 54 -25.08 -9.06 3.64
C PHE A 54 -25.62 -8.32 2.41
N ARG A 55 -25.88 -9.07 1.34
CA ARG A 55 -27.05 -8.79 0.49
C ARG A 55 -27.74 -10.10 0.12
N ASN A 56 -28.39 -10.74 1.08
CA ASN A 56 -29.46 -11.72 0.83
C ASN A 56 -30.28 -11.88 2.12
N ASN A 57 -31.43 -11.21 2.18
CA ASN A 57 -32.76 -11.85 2.26
C ASN A 57 -33.78 -10.85 2.82
N SER A 58 -34.47 -10.13 1.94
CA SER A 58 -35.74 -9.46 2.25
C SER A 58 -36.61 -9.46 1.00
N GLU A 59 -36.72 -10.62 0.36
CA GLU A 59 -37.84 -10.92 -0.51
C GLU A 59 -38.79 -11.81 0.29
N SER A 60 -39.75 -11.18 0.97
CA SER A 60 -41.01 -11.82 1.40
C SER A 60 -41.93 -10.74 1.95
N GLY A 61 -43.05 -10.53 1.25
CA GLY A 61 -44.27 -10.00 1.87
C GLY A 61 -44.69 -8.61 1.44
N LEU A 62 -45.27 -8.48 0.23
CA LEU A 62 -46.69 -8.11 0.13
C LEU A 62 -47.18 -8.40 -1.30
N LYS A 63 -48.01 -9.43 -1.42
CA LYS A 63 -48.88 -9.63 -2.57
C LYS A 63 -50.30 -9.62 -2.04
N ASP A 64 -51.11 -8.80 -2.71
CA ASP A 64 -52.55 -8.51 -2.56
C ASP A 64 -52.94 -7.57 -1.41
#